data_AF-A0A9P7KKN6-F1
#
_entry.id   AF-A0A9P7KKN6-F1
#
_cell.length_a   1.000
_cell.length_b   1.000
_cell.length_c   1.000
_cell.angle_alpha   90.00
_cell.angle_beta   90.00
_cell.angle_gamma   90.00
#
_symmetry.space_group_name_H-M   'P 1'
#
loop_
_entity.id
_entity.type
_entity.pdbx_description
1 polymer ?
#
loop_
_entity_poly.entity_id
_entity_poly.type
_entity_poly.pdbx_seq_one_letter_code
_entity_poly.pdbx_strand_id
1 'polypeptide(L)' 'MAAKKLDLSFNIEGDVPPWVFADYARIRQVLMNLIGNAVKFTAQGFVRVTCSAENATRGAEEVQLKFEIQ' A
#
# COMPACT_ATOMS: atom_id res chain seq x y z
N MET A 1 -20.83 11.46 2.44
CA MET A 1 -19.47 11.95 2.14
C MET A 1 -19.48 12.40 0.70
N ALA A 2 -19.23 13.68 0.41
CA ALA A 2 -19.06 14.12 -0.97
C ALA A 2 -17.81 13.42 -1.53
N ALA A 3 -17.96 12.67 -2.61
CA ALA A 3 -16.84 12.03 -3.27
C ALA A 3 -15.93 13.14 -3.83
N LYS A 4 -14.78 13.38 -3.18
CA LYS A 4 -13.72 14.21 -3.78
C LYS A 4 -13.33 13.53 -5.10
N LYS A 5 -13.20 14.29 -6.20
CA LYS A 5 -12.65 13.81 -7.48
C LYS A 5 -11.14 13.61 -7.37
N LEU A 6 -10.71 12.72 -6.48
CA LEU A 6 -9.33 12.28 -6.34
C LEU A 6 -9.17 10.98 -7.10
N ASP A 7 -8.12 10.88 -7.90
CA ASP A 7 -7.73 9.61 -8.51
C ASP A 7 -7.04 8.74 -7.43
N LEU A 8 -7.60 7.57 -7.14
CA LEU A 8 -7.01 6.61 -6.21
C LEU A 8 -6.51 5.41 -7.00
N SER A 9 -5.19 5.20 -6.99
CA SER A 9 -4.54 4.12 -7.73
C SER A 9 -3.68 3.24 -6.83
N PHE A 10 -3.57 1.97 -7.21
CA PHE A 10 -2.73 0.98 -6.54
C PHE A 10 -1.73 0.42 -7.55
N ASN A 11 -0.47 0.34 -7.15
CA ASN A 11 0.61 -0.27 -7.92
C ASN A 11 1.26 -1.36 -7.06
N ILE A 12 1.35 -2.58 -7.58
CA ILE A 12 2.05 -3.69 -6.92
C ILE A 12 3.18 -4.08 -7.86
N GLU A 13 4.42 -3.96 -7.39
CA GLU A 13 5.60 -4.27 -8.17
C GLU A 13 5.76 -5.78 -8.36
N GLY A 14 6.40 -6.18 -9.46
CA GLY A 14 6.48 -7.58 -9.90
C GLY A 14 7.36 -8.47 -9.03
N ASP A 15 8.10 -7.88 -8.10
CA ASP A 15 8.91 -8.56 -7.08
C ASP A 15 8.11 -8.97 -5.83
N VAL A 16 6.88 -8.47 -5.68
CA VAL A 16 6.00 -8.80 -4.56
C VAL A 16 5.44 -10.22 -4.73
N PRO A 17 5.66 -11.12 -3.75
CA PRO A 17 5.05 -12.43 -3.78
C PRO A 17 3.51 -12.35 -3.80
N PRO A 18 2.82 -13.19 -4.59
CA PRO A 18 1.36 -13.16 -4.69
C PRO A 18 0.66 -13.50 -3.37
N TRP A 19 1.36 -14.19 -2.46
CA TRP A 19 0.87 -14.57 -1.14
C TRP A 19 1.98 -14.39 -0.11
N VAL A 20 1.62 -13.84 1.05
CA VAL A 20 2.50 -13.73 2.22
C VAL A 20 1.74 -14.19 3.46
N PHE A 21 2.45 -14.82 4.40
CA PHE A 21 1.87 -15.15 5.70
C PHE A 21 2.14 -14.00 6.67
N ALA A 22 1.09 -13.29 7.09
CA ALA A 22 1.20 -12.12 7.95
C ALA A 22 -0.11 -11.83 8.68
N ASP A 23 -0.08 -10.90 9.64
CA ASP A 23 -1.29 -10.39 10.31
C ASP A 23 -2.06 -9.45 9.38
N TYR A 24 -3.01 -10.02 8.65
CA TYR A 24 -3.91 -9.30 7.74
C TYR A 24 -4.63 -8.12 8.42
N ALA A 25 -5.13 -8.31 9.65
CA ALA A 25 -5.94 -7.31 10.33
C ALA A 25 -5.10 -6.07 10.66
N ARG A 26 -3.87 -6.29 11.16
CA ARG A 26 -2.93 -5.20 11.46
C ARG A 26 -2.50 -4.46 10.20
N ILE A 27 -2.12 -5.17 9.14
CA ILE A 27 -1.71 -4.56 7.86
C ILE A 27 -2.86 -3.72 7.29
N ARG A 28 -4.07 -4.28 7.23
CA ARG A 28 -5.25 -3.58 6.75
C ARG A 28 -5.52 -2.31 7.57
N GLN A 29 -5.45 -2.38 8.89
CA GLN A 29 -5.70 -1.22 9.75
C GLN A 29 -4.68 -0.10 9.50
N VAL A 30 -3.39 -0.43 9.39
CA VAL A 30 -2.32 0.54 9.09
C VAL A 30 -2.57 1.19 7.74
N LEU A 31 -2.81 0.39 6.69
CA LEU A 31 -3.05 0.92 5.33
C LEU A 31 -4.30 1.80 5.27
N MET A 32 -5.41 1.40 5.90
CA MET A 32 -6.62 2.21 5.92
C MET A 32 -6.41 3.55 6.61
N ASN A 33 -5.61 3.61 7.68
CA ASN A 33 -5.28 4.86 8.36
C ASN A 33 -4.43 5.78 7.47
N LEU A 34 -3.41 5.24 6.83
CA LEU A 34 -2.50 6.03 5.97
C LEU A 34 -3.22 6.53 4.71
N ILE A 35 -3.95 5.67 4.02
CA ILE A 35 -4.74 6.03 2.83
C ILE A 35 -5.86 6.99 3.20
N GLY A 36 -6.56 6.74 4.32
CA GLY A 36 -7.60 7.63 4.82
C GLY A 36 -7.07 9.04 5.11
N ASN A 37 -5.87 9.13 5.70
CA ASN A 37 -5.19 10.40 5.90
C ASN A 37 -4.82 11.06 4.58
N ALA A 38 -4.21 10.34 3.64
CA ALA A 38 -3.86 10.88 2.32
C ALA A 38 -5.10 11.46 1.60
N VAL A 39 -6.20 10.71 1.51
CA VAL A 39 -7.46 11.19 0.90
C VAL A 39 -8.06 12.38 1.65
N LYS A 40 -7.97 12.40 2.99
CA LYS A 40 -8.47 13.49 3.82
C LYS A 40 -7.70 14.79 3.54
N PHE A 41 -6.37 14.72 3.46
CA PHE A 41 -5.48 15.88 3.36
C PHE A 41 -5.16 16.30 1.91
N THR A 42 -5.39 15.43 0.92
CA THR A 42 -5.28 15.82 -0.49
C THR A 42 -6.54 16.53 -0.95
N ALA A 43 -6.40 17.79 -1.38
CA ALA A 43 -7.53 18.61 -1.83
C ALA A 43 -7.92 18.29 -3.29
N GLN A 44 -6.93 18.04 -4.14
CA GLN A 44 -7.07 17.79 -5.57
C GLN A 44 -5.86 16.97 -6.08
N GLY A 45 -6.02 16.26 -7.20
CA GLY A 45 -4.98 15.42 -7.78
C GLY A 45 -5.23 13.94 -7.55
N PHE A 46 -4.21 13.21 -7.11
CA PHE A 46 -4.26 11.77 -6.92
C PHE A 46 -3.73 11.35 -5.55
N VAL A 47 -4.08 10.13 -5.17
CA VAL A 47 -3.43 9.35 -4.13
C VAL A 47 -2.98 8.04 -4.76
N ARG A 48 -1.69 7.70 -4.65
CA ARG A 48 -1.15 6.44 -5.18
C ARG A 48 -0.55 5.62 -4.05
N VAL A 49 -0.93 4.35 -4.00
CA VAL A 49 -0.35 3.37 -3.08
C VAL A 49 0.53 2.43 -3.88
N THR A 50 1.82 2.38 -3.57
CA THR A 50 2.77 1.44 -4.18
C THR A 50 3.20 0.41 -3.16
N CYS A 51 3.17 -0.87 -3.54
CA CYS A 51 3.71 -1.99 -2.77
C CYS A 51 4.91 -2.57 -3.53
N SER A 52 6.04 -2.69 -2.86
CA SER A 52 7.25 -3.32 -3.38
C SER A 52 7.86 -4.28 -2.35
N ALA A 53 8.70 -5.20 -2.80
CA ALA A 53 9.38 -6.15 -1.92
C ALA A 53 10.87 -5.78 -1.78
N GLU A 54 11.25 -5.30 -0.60
CA GLU A 54 12.65 -5.09 -0.27
C GLU A 54 13.28 -6.41 0.22
N ASN A 55 14.54 -6.63 -0.14
CA ASN A 55 15.34 -7.78 0.30
C ASN A 55 14.72 -9.15 -0.04
N ALA A 56 13.90 -9.25 -1.09
CA ALA A 56 13.36 -10.49 -1.62
C ALA A 56 14.47 -11.36 -2.26
N THR A 57 15.30 -11.95 -1.42
CA THR A 57 16.31 -12.91 -1.87
C THR A 57 15.61 -14.21 -2.25
N ARG A 58 15.90 -14.76 -3.43
CA ARG A 58 15.36 -16.06 -3.84
C ARG A 58 15.70 -17.13 -2.79
N GLY A 59 14.68 -17.65 -2.11
CA GLY A 59 14.82 -18.66 -1.06
C GLY A 59 14.78 -18.12 0.37
N ALA A 60 14.57 -16.82 0.58
CA ALA A 60 14.30 -16.28 1.92
C ALA A 60 12.91 -16.71 2.41
N GLU A 61 12.82 -17.11 3.68
CA GLU A 61 11.55 -17.44 4.33
C GLU A 61 10.72 -16.19 4.68
N GLU A 62 11.37 -15.03 4.73
CA GLU A 62 10.76 -13.74 5.06
C GLU A 62 10.94 -12.74 3.91
N VAL A 63 9.93 -11.89 3.73
CA VAL A 63 9.94 -10.80 2.76
C VAL A 63 9.58 -9.50 3.47
N GLN A 64 10.28 -8.42 3.14
CA GLN A 64 9.93 -7.09 3.64
C GLN A 64 9.08 -6.38 2.60
N LEU A 65 7.80 -6.19 2.90
CA LEU A 65 6.91 -5.38 2.07
C LEU A 65 7.04 -3.91 2.46
N LYS A 66 7.31 -3.07 1.46
CA LYS A 66 7.30 -1.62 1.60
C LYS A 66 6.05 -1.06 0.97
N PHE A 67 5.39 -0.17 1.70
CA PHE A 67 4.23 0.57 1.24
C PHE A 67 4.57 2.06 1.17
N GLU A 68 4.41 2.65 0.00
CA GLU A 68 4.55 4.08 -0.22
C GLU A 68 3.18 4.69 -0.57
N ILE A 69 2.86 5.82 0.06
CA ILE A 69 1.63 6.58 -0.19
C ILE A 69 2.04 7.98 -0.64
N GLN A 70 1.65 8.35 -1.86
CA GLN A 70 1.84 9.69 -2.45
C GLN A 70 0.50 10.40 -2.57
#